data_AF-A0A6P6PB73-F1
#
_entry.id   AF-A0A6P6PB73-F1
#
_cell.length_a   1.000
_cell.length_b   1.000
_cell.length_c   1.000
_cell.angle_alpha   90.00
_cell.angle_beta   90.00
_cell.angle_gamma   90.00
#
_symmetry.space_group_name_H-M   'P 1'
#
loop_
_entity.id
_entity.type
_entity.pdbx_description
1 polymer ?
#
loop_
_entity_poly.entity_id
_entity_poly.type
_entity_poly.pdbx_seq_one_letter_code
_entity_poly.pdbx_strand_id
1 'polypeptide(L)'
;MIHLLSVAFSIALLMRGCDAQLDVCGRASLNTRIVGGQNASPGAWPWQVSLHRSGSHFCGGSLINKEWVLTAAHCFANTSPSGLTVYLGRQTQEGTNANEVSSSVSEIIKHPGYISSTHDNDITLLHLSSPVTFTDYIKPVCLASSSSTFFNRTVSWVTGWGNIKTGVALPSPQNLQEVQVPVVGNRQCKCLYGVSTITDNMICAGLIEGGKDSCQGDSGGPMVSKQGSIWVQSGIVSFGDGCALANFPGVYARVSKYQSWINEKITTSQPGFVTFTSNGTDGDLAISCSGVPAIPTTTVATTTTTTVAPVVCGSATLNTRVGGNSSLASSGVWPWMASLQFNGSHVCGGTLIAQRFVMSSASCFTRSTNASDWTVILGRLNQNGSNPNEVSIKVANLTLSNGTGDNVAVLQLAVAPNLTNFIQPICVDMGGNTFSANSQCWVAGWGSGAGGVIQTLQEYQTSVVSCGNSSSDNSICTSSLNLQQGDQGGPLMCKLGQSWIHAAVLTIPTLTNSTASRSARAQDVQVFTKTSSFASFLTSVVGSFPTSAANNSTLGASSGSQTSSPFCFTVSVLLPALYYTSVNI
;
A
#
# COMPACT_ATOMS: atom_id res chain seq x y z
N MET A 1 48.14 12.08 27.17
CA MET A 1 47.30 10.89 26.87
C MET A 1 45.97 10.87 27.64
N ILE A 2 45.94 11.22 28.94
CA ILE A 2 44.71 11.18 29.77
C ILE A 2 43.63 12.18 29.31
N HIS A 3 44.00 13.39 28.84
CA HIS A 3 43.05 14.38 28.34
C HIS A 3 42.46 14.09 26.95
N LEU A 4 43.16 13.35 26.08
CA LEU A 4 42.62 12.94 24.77
C LEU A 4 41.61 11.79 24.92
N LEU A 5 41.84 10.89 25.88
CA LEU A 5 40.89 9.83 26.22
C LEU A 5 39.62 10.38 26.87
N SER A 6 39.69 11.44 27.68
CA SER A 6 38.49 12.04 28.29
C SER A 6 37.61 12.79 27.30
N VAL A 7 38.20 13.46 26.29
CA VAL A 7 37.45 14.15 25.24
C VAL A 7 36.82 13.14 24.26
N ALA A 8 37.53 12.08 23.90
CA ALA A 8 36.98 11.00 23.08
C ALA A 8 35.84 10.24 23.79
N PHE A 9 35.96 10.01 25.11
CA PHE A 9 34.90 9.39 25.91
C PHE A 9 33.67 10.30 26.07
N SER A 10 33.86 11.62 26.23
CA SER A 10 32.77 12.59 26.26
C SER A 10 32.07 12.77 24.91
N ILE A 11 32.81 12.74 23.79
CA ILE A 11 32.23 12.77 22.44
C ILE A 11 31.48 11.45 22.13
N ALA A 12 32.00 10.31 22.58
CA ALA A 12 31.30 9.03 22.48
C ALA A 12 30.07 8.94 23.40
N LEU A 13 30.06 9.63 24.55
CA LEU A 13 28.87 9.77 25.40
C LEU A 13 27.82 10.72 24.79
N LEU A 14 28.25 11.79 24.09
CA LEU A 14 27.35 12.73 23.40
C LEU A 14 26.74 12.14 22.12
N MET A 15 27.43 11.22 21.44
CA MET A 15 26.92 10.54 20.24
C MET A 15 25.97 9.37 20.54
N ARG A 16 25.88 8.89 21.79
CA ARG A 16 24.93 7.82 22.19
C ARG A 16 23.49 8.31 22.41
N GLY A 17 23.21 9.59 22.19
CA GLY A 17 21.93 10.22 22.52
C GLY A 17 21.00 10.54 21.35
N CYS A 18 21.43 10.39 20.09
CA CYS A 18 20.70 10.91 18.93
C CYS A 18 20.39 9.86 17.84
N ASP A 19 20.51 8.57 18.15
CA ASP A 19 20.09 7.52 17.22
C ASP A 19 18.57 7.38 17.26
N ALA A 20 17.88 7.90 16.25
CA ALA A 20 16.48 7.59 16.00
C ALA A 20 16.33 6.07 15.83
N GLN A 21 15.36 5.45 16.49
CA GLN A 21 15.18 3.98 16.51
C GLN A 21 14.59 3.40 15.19
N LEU A 22 14.98 3.94 14.04
CA LEU A 22 14.47 3.58 12.72
C LEU A 22 14.69 2.10 12.36
N ASP A 23 15.76 1.49 12.86
CA ASP A 23 16.07 0.09 12.58
C ASP A 23 15.13 -0.90 13.28
N VAL A 24 14.44 -0.45 14.34
CA VAL A 24 13.62 -1.33 15.21
C VAL A 24 12.12 -1.01 15.12
N CYS A 25 11.74 0.25 14.87
CA CYS A 25 10.34 0.64 14.88
C CYS A 25 9.50 -0.02 13.76
N GLY A 26 8.21 -0.20 14.01
CA GLY A 26 7.25 -0.65 13.00
C GLY A 26 7.49 -2.09 12.49
N ARG A 27 8.29 -2.89 13.20
CA ARG A 27 8.59 -4.29 12.89
C ARG A 27 7.71 -5.22 13.73
N ALA A 28 6.79 -5.93 13.09
CA ALA A 28 5.95 -6.94 13.75
C ALA A 28 6.27 -8.35 13.21
N SER A 29 7.34 -8.97 13.74
CA SER A 29 7.86 -10.26 13.24
C SER A 29 6.86 -11.41 13.32
N LEU A 30 5.95 -11.37 14.31
CA LEU A 30 4.95 -12.40 14.54
C LEU A 30 3.65 -12.18 13.77
N ASN A 31 3.53 -11.07 13.03
CA ASN A 31 2.38 -10.73 12.21
C ASN A 31 2.52 -11.36 10.80
N THR A 32 2.22 -12.66 10.70
CA THR A 32 2.42 -13.48 9.48
C THR A 32 1.18 -13.62 8.60
N ARG A 33 -0.01 -13.33 9.14
CA ARG A 33 -1.30 -13.36 8.41
C ARG A 33 -2.19 -12.26 8.96
N ILE A 34 -2.83 -11.53 8.05
CA ILE A 34 -3.64 -10.36 8.39
C ILE A 34 -5.07 -10.61 7.92
N VAL A 35 -6.00 -10.77 8.86
CA VAL A 35 -7.45 -10.86 8.62
C VAL A 35 -8.11 -9.82 9.53
N GLY A 36 -9.19 -9.15 9.14
CA GLY A 36 -9.73 -8.02 9.91
C GLY A 36 -11.07 -8.33 10.55
N GLY A 37 -11.24 -7.94 11.83
CA GLY A 37 -12.50 -8.08 12.59
C GLY A 37 -12.54 -9.33 13.48
N GLN A 38 -11.39 -9.76 13.99
CA GLN A 38 -11.31 -10.87 14.94
C GLN A 38 -10.19 -10.66 15.97
N ASN A 39 -10.02 -11.64 16.87
CA ASN A 39 -8.92 -11.66 17.84
C ASN A 39 -7.56 -11.56 17.12
N ALA A 40 -6.74 -10.61 17.57
CA ALA A 40 -5.34 -10.53 17.18
C ALA A 40 -4.55 -11.70 17.76
N SER A 41 -3.56 -12.19 17.02
CA SER A 41 -2.62 -13.20 17.54
C SER A 41 -1.64 -12.55 18.54
N PRO A 42 -1.18 -13.28 19.57
CA PRO A 42 -0.19 -12.76 20.51
C PRO A 42 1.06 -12.20 19.82
N GLY A 43 1.39 -10.94 20.12
CA GLY A 43 2.55 -10.26 19.52
C GLY A 43 2.36 -9.77 18.08
N ALA A 44 1.17 -9.90 17.49
CA ALA A 44 0.88 -9.35 16.16
C ALA A 44 1.00 -7.82 16.11
N TRP A 45 0.80 -7.15 17.25
CA TRP A 45 0.86 -5.69 17.42
C TRP A 45 1.75 -5.32 18.62
N PRO A 46 3.08 -5.48 18.51
CA PRO A 46 3.99 -5.43 19.66
C PRO A 46 4.15 -4.04 20.29
N TRP A 47 3.60 -3.00 19.67
CA TRP A 47 3.53 -1.64 20.22
C TRP A 47 2.27 -1.37 21.02
N GLN A 48 1.26 -2.24 20.97
CA GLN A 48 -0.02 -2.00 21.64
C GLN A 48 0.20 -1.86 23.16
N VAL A 49 -0.34 -0.78 23.72
CA VAL A 49 -0.33 -0.50 25.16
C VAL A 49 -1.74 -0.59 25.72
N SER A 50 -1.85 -1.10 26.93
CA SER A 50 -3.05 -1.04 27.76
C SER A 50 -2.80 -0.14 28.98
N LEU A 51 -3.58 0.95 29.10
CA LEU A 51 -3.50 1.89 30.21
C LEU A 51 -4.52 1.52 31.28
N HIS A 52 -4.04 1.40 32.52
CA HIS A 52 -4.86 1.03 33.66
C HIS A 52 -4.81 2.10 34.76
N ARG A 53 -5.97 2.33 35.39
CA ARG A 53 -6.10 3.02 36.67
C ARG A 53 -6.95 2.17 37.60
N SER A 54 -6.53 2.06 38.86
CA SER A 54 -7.23 1.24 39.86
C SER A 54 -7.48 -0.21 39.42
N GLY A 55 -6.54 -0.79 38.68
CA GLY A 55 -6.63 -2.16 38.16
C GLY A 55 -7.45 -2.33 36.87
N SER A 56 -8.24 -1.34 36.45
CA SER A 56 -9.09 -1.43 35.26
C SER A 56 -8.45 -0.80 34.03
N HIS A 57 -8.62 -1.45 32.88
CA HIS A 57 -8.36 -0.85 31.57
C HIS A 57 -9.29 0.34 31.35
N PHE A 58 -8.76 1.44 30.81
CA PHE A 58 -9.58 2.61 30.46
C PHE A 58 -9.21 3.24 29.11
N CYS A 59 -7.97 3.07 28.64
CA CYS A 59 -7.53 3.55 27.33
C CYS A 59 -6.41 2.65 26.77
N GLY A 60 -6.25 2.69 25.45
CA GLY A 60 -5.09 2.17 24.74
C GLY A 60 -3.94 3.17 24.63
N GLY A 61 -2.88 2.73 23.97
CA GLY A 61 -1.71 3.53 23.65
C GLY A 61 -0.80 2.79 22.68
N SER A 62 0.33 3.40 22.37
CA SER A 62 1.36 2.83 21.50
C SER A 62 2.75 3.13 22.03
N LEU A 63 3.59 2.12 22.14
CA LEU A 63 5.01 2.30 22.41
C LEU A 63 5.68 2.94 21.19
N ILE A 64 6.38 4.07 21.37
CA ILE A 64 7.02 4.82 20.27
C ILE A 64 8.55 4.83 20.35
N ASN A 65 9.10 4.54 21.54
CA ASN A 65 10.50 4.16 21.76
C ASN A 65 10.57 3.36 23.09
N LYS A 66 11.77 3.13 23.65
CA LYS A 66 11.93 2.36 24.90
C LYS A 66 11.38 3.02 26.17
N GLU A 67 11.09 4.32 26.16
CA GLU A 67 10.72 5.10 27.35
C GLU A 67 9.40 5.86 27.20
N TRP A 68 8.81 5.88 26.02
CA TRP A 68 7.69 6.76 25.68
C TRP A 68 6.53 6.01 25.06
N VAL A 69 5.34 6.35 25.54
CA VAL A 69 4.06 5.89 25.00
C VAL A 69 3.28 7.08 24.46
N LEU A 70 2.67 6.90 23.29
CA LEU A 70 1.77 7.84 22.64
C LEU A 70 0.32 7.37 22.83
N THR A 71 -0.56 8.30 23.23
CA THR A 71 -1.99 8.05 23.49
C THR A 71 -2.80 9.34 23.30
N ALA A 72 -4.09 9.32 23.61
CA ALA A 72 -5.00 10.46 23.49
C ALA A 72 -4.99 11.34 24.76
N ALA A 73 -5.28 12.63 24.59
CA ALA A 73 -5.37 13.60 25.69
C ALA A 73 -6.67 13.49 26.48
N HIS A 74 -7.77 13.09 25.84
CA HIS A 74 -9.06 12.90 26.49
C HIS A 74 -9.05 11.75 27.52
N CYS A 75 -8.10 10.81 27.40
CA CYS A 75 -7.89 9.75 28.38
C CYS A 75 -7.52 10.29 29.78
N PHE A 76 -7.12 11.54 29.90
CA PHE A 76 -6.63 12.13 31.15
C PHE A 76 -7.39 13.41 31.53
N ALA A 77 -8.15 13.32 32.61
CA ALA A 77 -8.79 14.49 33.24
C ALA A 77 -7.75 15.45 33.88
N ASN A 78 -6.64 14.91 34.38
CA ASN A 78 -5.50 15.66 34.92
C ASN A 78 -4.18 14.94 34.58
N THR A 79 -3.05 15.61 34.81
CA THR A 79 -1.70 15.11 34.49
C THR A 79 -1.01 14.39 35.65
N SER A 80 -1.76 13.94 36.68
CA SER A 80 -1.16 13.17 37.78
C SER A 80 -0.85 11.74 37.33
N PRO A 81 0.43 11.30 37.38
CA PRO A 81 0.80 9.92 37.04
C PRO A 81 0.41 8.91 38.12
N SER A 82 -0.01 9.37 39.31
CA SER A 82 -0.36 8.49 40.42
C SER A 82 -1.48 7.52 40.06
N GLY A 83 -1.25 6.24 40.35
CA GLY A 83 -2.18 5.14 40.07
C GLY A 83 -2.29 4.74 38.60
N LEU A 84 -1.49 5.31 37.70
CA LEU A 84 -1.41 4.92 36.29
C LEU A 84 -0.41 3.77 36.12
N THR A 85 -0.84 2.71 35.46
CA THR A 85 0.01 1.58 35.06
C THR A 85 -0.09 1.34 33.56
N VAL A 86 1.05 1.23 32.91
CA VAL A 86 1.21 0.91 31.49
C VAL A 86 1.52 -0.58 31.38
N TYR A 87 0.74 -1.31 30.59
CA TYR A 87 1.01 -2.71 30.27
C TYR A 87 1.36 -2.87 28.79
N LEU A 88 2.43 -3.63 28.52
CA LEU A 88 2.99 -3.92 27.20
C LEU A 88 3.09 -5.43 27.01
N GLY A 89 3.01 -5.93 25.78
CA GLY A 89 3.07 -7.37 25.50
C GLY A 89 1.85 -8.16 26.03
N ARG A 90 0.80 -7.45 26.47
CA ARG A 90 -0.47 -8.01 26.94
C ARG A 90 -1.32 -8.52 25.77
N GLN A 91 -1.98 -9.66 25.95
CA GLN A 91 -2.92 -10.25 25.00
C GLN A 91 -4.38 -10.17 25.49
N THR A 92 -4.62 -10.49 26.76
CA THR A 92 -5.97 -10.55 27.37
C THR A 92 -6.10 -9.59 28.54
N GLN A 93 -7.30 -9.06 28.80
CA GLN A 93 -7.58 -8.32 30.05
C GLN A 93 -7.81 -9.24 31.25
N GLU A 94 -8.10 -10.51 31.00
CA GLU A 94 -8.34 -11.53 32.04
C GLU A 94 -7.31 -12.66 31.96
N GLY A 95 -6.96 -13.23 33.12
CA GLY A 95 -6.02 -14.35 33.20
C GLY A 95 -4.54 -13.93 33.11
N THR A 96 -3.68 -14.88 32.75
CA THR A 96 -2.22 -14.70 32.74
C THR A 96 -1.72 -14.27 31.36
N ASN A 97 -0.87 -13.25 31.31
CA ASN A 97 -0.17 -12.82 30.11
C ASN A 97 1.34 -13.12 30.24
N ALA A 98 1.84 -14.12 29.49
CA ALA A 98 3.21 -14.61 29.63
C ALA A 98 4.31 -13.63 29.16
N ASN A 99 3.97 -12.72 28.25
CA ASN A 99 4.92 -11.77 27.65
C ASN A 99 4.74 -10.34 28.18
N GLU A 100 3.94 -10.19 29.23
CA GLU A 100 3.55 -8.87 29.73
C GLU A 100 4.66 -8.22 30.56
N VAL A 101 4.84 -6.93 30.33
CA VAL A 101 5.64 -6.05 31.18
C VAL A 101 4.78 -4.89 31.62
N SER A 102 4.76 -4.62 32.93
CA SER A 102 4.12 -3.44 33.51
C SER A 102 5.16 -2.37 33.84
N SER A 103 4.83 -1.10 33.59
CA SER A 103 5.63 0.06 34.02
C SER A 103 4.74 1.11 34.65
N SER A 104 5.25 1.82 35.66
CA SER A 104 4.64 3.08 36.09
C SER A 104 5.05 4.21 35.14
N VAL A 105 4.36 5.35 35.28
CA VAL A 105 4.58 6.56 34.49
C VAL A 105 5.21 7.61 35.40
N SER A 106 6.25 8.28 34.92
CA SER A 106 6.90 9.39 35.64
C SER A 106 6.29 10.74 35.27
N GLU A 107 5.81 10.89 34.04
CA GLU A 107 5.27 12.15 33.52
C GLU A 107 4.15 11.93 32.49
N ILE A 108 3.12 12.80 32.54
CA ILE A 108 2.04 12.87 31.56
C ILE A 108 2.07 14.25 30.90
N ILE A 109 2.34 14.30 29.59
CA ILE A 109 2.45 15.55 28.83
C ILE A 109 1.32 15.62 27.81
N LYS A 110 0.25 16.33 28.17
CA LYS A 110 -0.85 16.65 27.24
C LYS A 110 -0.38 17.72 26.24
N HIS A 111 -0.86 17.62 25.00
CA HIS A 111 -0.63 18.71 24.05
C HIS A 111 -1.24 20.01 24.57
N PRO A 112 -0.49 21.14 24.61
CA PRO A 112 -0.97 22.39 25.20
C PRO A 112 -2.16 23.00 24.45
N GLY A 113 -2.28 22.69 23.16
CA GLY A 113 -3.42 23.09 22.33
C GLY A 113 -4.64 22.17 22.40
N TYR A 114 -4.68 21.17 23.31
CA TYR A 114 -5.82 20.26 23.43
C TYR A 114 -7.09 21.00 23.88
N ILE A 115 -8.19 20.82 23.13
CA ILE A 115 -9.48 21.44 23.42
C ILE A 115 -10.50 20.33 23.69
N SER A 116 -10.96 20.21 24.93
CA SER A 116 -11.85 19.10 25.35
C SER A 116 -13.23 19.14 24.68
N SER A 117 -13.74 20.31 24.30
CA SER A 117 -15.05 20.42 23.64
C SER A 117 -15.04 19.98 22.17
N THR A 118 -13.92 20.13 21.47
CA THR A 118 -13.79 19.80 20.05
C THR A 118 -12.93 18.55 19.80
N HIS A 119 -12.24 18.05 20.81
CA HIS A 119 -11.23 17.00 20.71
C HIS A 119 -10.08 17.34 19.73
N ASP A 120 -9.89 18.64 19.43
CA ASP A 120 -8.73 19.06 18.64
C ASP A 120 -7.45 18.95 19.47
N ASN A 121 -6.36 18.56 18.83
CA ASN A 121 -5.07 18.26 19.49
C ASN A 121 -5.13 17.16 20.56
N ASP A 122 -5.92 16.11 20.29
CA ASP A 122 -6.12 14.98 21.19
C ASP A 122 -4.94 13.99 21.20
N ILE A 123 -3.81 14.44 21.72
CA ILE A 123 -2.56 13.68 21.80
C ILE A 123 -1.85 13.92 23.14
N THR A 124 -1.26 12.87 23.69
CA THR A 124 -0.52 12.90 24.96
C THR A 124 0.66 11.94 24.91
N LEU A 125 1.77 12.38 25.48
CA LEU A 125 2.97 11.58 25.71
C LEU A 125 3.01 11.13 27.17
N LEU A 126 3.32 9.86 27.39
CA LEU A 126 3.60 9.30 28.71
C LEU A 126 5.08 8.92 28.77
N HIS A 127 5.79 9.47 29.74
CA HIS A 127 7.16 9.05 30.02
C HIS A 127 7.13 7.90 31.04
N LEU A 128 7.66 6.76 30.67
CA LEU A 128 7.76 5.60 31.55
C LEU A 128 8.78 5.88 32.66
N SER A 129 8.57 5.30 33.84
CA SER A 129 9.51 5.42 34.96
C SER A 129 10.84 4.71 34.69
N SER A 130 10.86 3.76 33.75
CA SER A 130 12.04 2.99 33.36
C SER A 130 11.93 2.52 31.92
N PRO A 131 13.07 2.39 31.20
CA PRO A 131 13.07 1.87 29.84
C PRO A 131 12.59 0.42 29.79
N VAL A 132 11.84 0.07 28.74
CA VAL A 132 11.40 -1.30 28.49
C VAL A 132 12.37 -2.02 27.56
N THR A 133 12.53 -3.33 27.79
CA THR A 133 13.36 -4.17 26.92
C THR A 133 12.54 -4.62 25.72
N PHE A 134 13.08 -4.42 24.52
CA PHE A 134 12.41 -4.89 23.31
C PHE A 134 12.47 -6.41 23.17
N THR A 135 11.35 -7.00 22.82
CA THR A 135 11.17 -8.44 22.56
C THR A 135 10.31 -8.60 21.31
N ASP A 136 10.05 -9.81 20.82
CA ASP A 136 9.12 -9.99 19.71
C ASP A 136 7.66 -9.62 20.03
N TYR A 137 7.33 -9.40 21.32
CA TYR A 137 6.02 -8.98 21.81
C TYR A 137 5.97 -7.50 22.23
N ILE A 138 7.14 -6.84 22.35
CA ILE A 138 7.28 -5.46 22.81
C ILE A 138 8.27 -4.74 21.89
N LYS A 139 7.76 -3.94 20.94
CA LYS A 139 8.56 -3.13 20.00
C LYS A 139 7.85 -1.82 19.71
N PRO A 140 8.58 -0.73 19.43
CA PRO A 140 7.95 0.53 19.10
C PRO A 140 7.32 0.51 17.70
N VAL A 141 6.28 1.31 17.48
CA VAL A 141 5.76 1.61 16.14
C VAL A 141 6.54 2.78 15.53
N CYS A 142 6.67 2.84 14.20
CA CYS A 142 7.17 4.07 13.57
C CYS A 142 6.05 5.11 13.52
N LEU A 143 6.40 6.39 13.64
CA LEU A 143 5.44 7.50 13.57
C LEU A 143 5.41 8.08 12.15
N ALA A 144 4.23 8.53 11.71
CA ALA A 144 4.11 9.24 10.45
C ALA A 144 4.86 10.59 10.51
N SER A 145 5.77 10.81 9.56
CA SER A 145 6.44 12.11 9.41
C SER A 145 5.45 13.20 8.95
N SER A 146 5.83 14.47 9.09
CA SER A 146 5.06 15.65 8.67
C SER A 146 4.79 15.70 7.17
N SER A 147 5.61 15.03 6.37
CA SER A 147 5.42 14.87 4.92
C SER A 147 4.59 13.65 4.53
N SER A 148 4.09 12.88 5.50
CA SER A 148 3.29 11.68 5.23
C SER A 148 1.91 12.04 4.68
N THR A 149 1.48 11.32 3.64
CA THR A 149 0.17 11.46 3.01
C THR A 149 -0.65 10.20 3.19
N PHE A 150 -1.91 10.34 3.62
CA PHE A 150 -2.86 9.25 3.78
C PHE A 150 -4.12 9.59 2.96
N PHE A 151 -4.14 9.18 1.69
CA PHE A 151 -5.25 9.44 0.78
C PHE A 151 -6.46 8.59 1.12
N ASN A 152 -7.63 9.00 0.60
CA ASN A 152 -8.85 8.24 0.74
C ASN A 152 -8.63 6.76 0.34
N ARG A 153 -9.21 5.84 1.12
CA ARG A 153 -9.07 4.38 1.02
C ARG A 153 -7.70 3.79 1.40
N THR A 154 -6.77 4.58 1.92
CA THR A 154 -5.53 4.02 2.49
C THR A 154 -5.88 2.99 3.55
N VAL A 155 -5.37 1.77 3.43
CA VAL A 155 -5.68 0.69 4.37
C VAL A 155 -4.94 0.90 5.68
N SER A 156 -5.72 0.96 6.75
CA SER A 156 -5.25 1.11 8.11
C SER A 156 -5.81 0.02 9.00
N TRP A 157 -5.14 -0.17 10.14
CA TRP A 157 -5.46 -1.14 11.16
C TRP A 157 -5.61 -0.44 12.50
N VAL A 158 -6.64 -0.82 13.22
CA VAL A 158 -6.91 -0.31 14.57
C VAL A 158 -7.00 -1.50 15.50
N THR A 159 -6.40 -1.36 16.67
CA THR A 159 -6.25 -2.44 17.64
C THR A 159 -6.58 -1.94 19.04
N GLY A 160 -7.22 -2.81 19.83
CA GLY A 160 -7.56 -2.48 21.21
C GLY A 160 -8.46 -3.52 21.89
N TRP A 161 -8.85 -3.20 23.13
CA TRP A 161 -9.70 -4.04 24.00
C TRP A 161 -11.04 -3.37 24.28
N GLY A 162 -11.41 -2.38 23.47
CA GLY A 162 -12.68 -1.71 23.58
C GLY A 162 -13.87 -2.62 23.30
N ASN A 163 -15.04 -2.02 23.43
CA ASN A 163 -16.32 -2.63 23.13
C ASN A 163 -16.37 -3.13 21.68
N ILE A 164 -17.05 -4.24 21.43
CA ILE A 164 -17.21 -4.78 20.06
C ILE A 164 -18.35 -4.12 19.28
N LYS A 165 -19.26 -3.44 19.99
CA LYS A 165 -20.34 -2.59 19.48
C LYS A 165 -20.66 -1.54 20.53
N THR A 166 -21.40 -0.49 20.18
CA THR A 166 -21.84 0.52 21.16
C THR A 166 -22.52 -0.14 22.37
N GLY A 167 -21.92 0.03 23.55
CA GLY A 167 -22.42 -0.55 24.80
C GLY A 167 -22.24 -2.07 24.97
N VAL A 168 -21.57 -2.76 24.05
CA VAL A 168 -21.33 -4.21 24.13
C VAL A 168 -19.87 -4.47 24.44
N ALA A 169 -19.60 -4.87 25.68
CA ALA A 169 -18.26 -5.24 26.12
C ALA A 169 -17.70 -6.45 25.35
N LEU A 170 -16.39 -6.50 25.26
CA LEU A 170 -15.64 -7.61 24.70
C LEU A 170 -15.88 -8.89 25.56
N PRO A 171 -16.14 -10.07 24.95
CA PRO A 171 -16.35 -11.29 25.72
C PRO A 171 -15.07 -11.75 26.41
N SER A 172 -15.20 -12.37 27.58
CA SER A 172 -14.11 -13.04 28.30
C SER A 172 -13.35 -14.01 27.36
N PRO A 173 -12.00 -14.05 27.39
CA PRO A 173 -11.09 -13.38 28.33
C PRO A 173 -10.65 -11.97 27.88
N GLN A 174 -11.44 -11.32 27.02
CA GLN A 174 -11.15 -9.99 26.48
C GLN A 174 -9.82 -9.96 25.73
N ASN A 175 -9.73 -10.75 24.65
CA ASN A 175 -8.56 -10.79 23.76
C ASN A 175 -8.39 -9.49 22.97
N LEU A 176 -7.15 -9.07 22.73
CA LEU A 176 -6.86 -7.96 21.84
C LEU A 176 -7.55 -8.16 20.48
N GLN A 177 -8.27 -7.16 20.00
CA GLN A 177 -8.94 -7.17 18.70
C GLN A 177 -8.11 -6.42 17.66
N GLU A 178 -8.28 -6.80 16.40
CA GLU A 178 -7.74 -6.09 15.25
C GLU A 178 -8.83 -5.88 14.19
N VAL A 179 -8.94 -4.65 13.68
CA VAL A 179 -9.88 -4.32 12.60
C VAL A 179 -9.18 -3.54 11.50
N GLN A 180 -9.47 -3.94 10.26
CA GLN A 180 -9.05 -3.20 9.07
C GLN A 180 -10.10 -2.14 8.75
N VAL A 181 -9.65 -0.90 8.59
CA VAL A 181 -10.49 0.23 8.19
C VAL A 181 -9.79 1.06 7.10
N PRO A 182 -10.52 1.53 6.07
CA PRO A 182 -9.97 2.48 5.13
C PRO A 182 -9.94 3.89 5.71
N VAL A 183 -8.90 4.66 5.41
CA VAL A 183 -8.89 6.12 5.64
C VAL A 183 -10.02 6.76 4.84
N VAL A 184 -10.77 7.64 5.49
CA VAL A 184 -11.73 8.55 4.86
C VAL A 184 -11.07 9.91 4.78
N GLY A 185 -11.01 10.48 3.57
CA GLY A 185 -10.39 11.78 3.37
C GLY A 185 -11.07 12.90 4.18
N ASN A 186 -10.32 13.93 4.54
CA ASN A 186 -10.82 14.97 5.46
C ASN A 186 -11.97 15.78 4.86
N ARG A 187 -12.04 15.98 3.54
CA ARG A 187 -13.15 16.68 2.88
C ARG A 187 -14.41 15.84 2.96
N GLN A 188 -14.33 14.54 2.64
CA GLN A 188 -15.43 13.61 2.84
C GLN A 188 -15.85 13.55 4.31
N CYS A 189 -14.91 13.45 5.25
CA CYS A 189 -15.23 13.43 6.67
C CYS A 189 -15.91 14.71 7.15
N LYS A 190 -15.47 15.89 6.67
CA LYS A 190 -16.15 17.18 6.90
C LYS A 190 -17.58 17.20 6.34
N CYS A 191 -17.83 16.54 5.21
CA CYS A 191 -19.18 16.43 4.66
C CYS A 191 -20.10 15.53 5.51
N LEU A 192 -19.53 14.57 6.22
CA LEU A 192 -20.28 13.62 7.06
C LEU A 192 -20.57 14.19 8.45
N TYR A 193 -19.55 14.76 9.11
CA TYR A 193 -19.64 15.29 10.48
C TYR A 193 -19.98 16.78 10.58
N GLY A 194 -19.94 17.50 9.46
CA GLY A 194 -20.02 18.96 9.43
C GLY A 194 -18.64 19.62 9.41
N VAL A 195 -18.58 20.77 8.73
CA VAL A 195 -17.31 21.43 8.34
C VAL A 195 -16.53 21.98 9.52
N SER A 196 -17.23 22.37 10.59
CA SER A 196 -16.63 22.90 11.82
C SER A 196 -16.13 21.81 12.77
N THR A 197 -16.50 20.55 12.56
CA THR A 197 -16.22 19.45 13.49
C THR A 197 -14.85 18.84 13.23
N ILE A 198 -14.48 18.65 11.96
CA ILE A 198 -13.23 17.97 11.58
C ILE A 198 -12.15 19.01 11.25
N THR A 199 -11.05 19.00 12.02
CA THR A 199 -9.89 19.87 11.80
C THR A 199 -8.81 19.18 10.94
N ASP A 200 -7.79 19.93 10.52
CA ASP A 200 -6.66 19.36 9.77
C ASP A 200 -5.70 18.55 10.66
N ASN A 201 -5.87 18.66 11.98
CA ASN A 201 -5.20 17.86 12.99
C ASN A 201 -5.87 16.50 13.20
N MET A 202 -6.97 16.24 12.49
CA MET A 202 -7.72 14.98 12.55
C MET A 202 -7.55 14.19 11.25
N ILE A 203 -7.68 12.87 11.35
CA ILE A 203 -7.80 11.92 10.24
C ILE A 203 -8.97 10.98 10.54
N CYS A 204 -9.77 10.66 9.53
CA CYS A 204 -10.91 9.77 9.69
C CYS A 204 -10.64 8.39 9.07
N ALA A 205 -11.22 7.34 9.62
CA ALA A 205 -11.14 6.01 9.05
C ALA A 205 -12.36 5.17 9.45
N GLY A 206 -12.84 4.34 8.52
CA GLY A 206 -14.02 3.53 8.71
C GLY A 206 -14.72 3.21 7.39
N LEU A 207 -15.55 2.18 7.39
CA LEU A 207 -16.43 1.90 6.26
C LEU A 207 -17.59 2.90 6.25
N ILE A 208 -17.87 3.52 5.11
CA ILE A 208 -18.99 4.46 5.00
C ILE A 208 -20.33 3.73 5.20
N GLU A 209 -20.40 2.46 4.79
CA GLU A 209 -21.54 1.59 5.02
C GLU A 209 -21.70 1.19 6.51
N GLY A 210 -20.73 1.51 7.36
CA GLY A 210 -20.66 1.10 8.75
C GLY A 210 -20.16 -0.34 8.92
N GLY A 211 -20.33 -0.87 10.13
CA GLY A 211 -20.02 -2.27 10.48
C GLY A 211 -18.56 -2.57 10.86
N LYS A 212 -17.59 -1.68 10.58
CA LYS A 212 -16.20 -1.78 11.11
C LYS A 212 -15.69 -0.43 11.58
N ASP A 213 -15.27 -0.35 12.85
CA ASP A 213 -14.74 0.85 13.49
C ASP A 213 -14.06 0.53 14.83
N SER A 214 -13.36 1.51 15.39
CA SER A 214 -12.97 1.56 16.80
C SER A 214 -14.17 1.84 17.70
N CYS A 215 -14.10 1.47 18.98
CA CYS A 215 -15.20 1.69 19.91
C CYS A 215 -14.73 2.11 21.31
N GLN A 216 -15.66 2.29 22.26
CA GLN A 216 -15.32 2.73 23.61
C GLN A 216 -14.32 1.76 24.27
N GLY A 217 -13.21 2.30 24.80
CA GLY A 217 -12.11 1.52 25.37
C GLY A 217 -10.90 1.39 24.42
N ASP A 218 -11.08 1.61 23.11
CA ASP A 218 -9.95 1.70 22.17
C ASP A 218 -9.28 3.09 22.17
N SER A 219 -9.90 4.08 22.83
CA SER A 219 -9.42 5.45 23.02
C SER A 219 -7.92 5.51 23.30
N GLY A 220 -7.18 6.34 22.56
CA GLY A 220 -5.73 6.44 22.67
C GLY A 220 -4.94 5.32 22.00
N GLY A 221 -5.60 4.24 21.55
CA GLY A 221 -4.99 3.17 20.76
C GLY A 221 -4.49 3.65 19.39
N PRO A 222 -3.59 2.89 18.75
CA PRO A 222 -2.99 3.30 17.49
C PRO A 222 -3.88 2.95 16.29
N MET A 223 -3.93 3.86 15.32
CA MET A 223 -4.26 3.51 13.94
C MET A 223 -2.96 3.45 13.12
N VAL A 224 -2.67 2.30 12.53
CA VAL A 224 -1.42 2.04 11.80
C VAL A 224 -1.67 1.65 10.35
N SER A 225 -0.82 2.12 9.45
CA SER A 225 -0.83 1.81 8.02
C SER A 225 0.50 1.15 7.65
N LYS A 226 0.46 0.13 6.77
CA LYS A 226 1.67 -0.62 6.39
C LYS A 226 2.21 -0.11 5.06
N GLN A 227 3.51 0.23 5.00
CA GLN A 227 4.21 0.54 3.75
C GLN A 227 5.45 -0.36 3.64
N GLY A 228 5.46 -1.23 2.63
CA GLY A 228 6.46 -2.30 2.53
C GLY A 228 6.42 -3.22 3.77
N SER A 229 7.55 -3.33 4.47
CA SER A 229 7.67 -4.12 5.70
C SER A 229 7.47 -3.31 6.99
N ILE A 230 7.20 -2.01 6.91
CA ILE A 230 7.14 -1.10 8.06
C ILE A 230 5.70 -0.71 8.35
N TRP A 231 5.34 -0.77 9.64
CA TRP A 231 4.09 -0.23 10.16
C TRP A 231 4.29 1.18 10.68
N VAL A 232 3.41 2.09 10.22
CA VAL A 232 3.48 3.52 10.49
C VAL A 232 2.19 3.95 11.19
N GLN A 233 2.29 4.55 12.37
CA GLN A 233 1.14 5.09 13.07
C GLN A 233 0.70 6.39 12.42
N SER A 234 -0.48 6.37 11.82
CA SER A 234 -1.10 7.46 11.09
C SER A 234 -2.12 8.21 11.94
N GLY A 235 -2.71 7.54 12.94
CA GLY A 235 -3.69 8.13 13.85
C GLY A 235 -3.65 7.59 15.28
N ILE A 236 -4.35 8.30 16.17
CA ILE A 236 -4.62 7.93 17.57
C ILE A 236 -6.14 7.97 17.75
N VAL A 237 -6.75 6.88 18.24
CA VAL A 237 -8.21 6.79 18.43
C VAL A 237 -8.69 7.92 19.36
N SER A 238 -9.62 8.76 18.87
CA SER A 238 -10.08 9.96 19.57
C SER A 238 -11.57 9.91 19.89
N PHE A 239 -12.46 10.04 18.88
CA PHE A 239 -13.91 10.05 19.08
C PHE A 239 -14.67 9.50 17.86
N GLY A 240 -15.98 9.34 18.00
CA GLY A 240 -16.89 8.98 16.91
C GLY A 240 -18.35 9.01 17.39
N ASP A 241 -19.30 9.10 16.45
CA ASP A 241 -20.73 8.99 16.75
C ASP A 241 -21.14 7.52 16.79
N GLY A 242 -21.21 6.94 17.99
CA GLY A 242 -21.41 5.51 18.17
C GLY A 242 -20.19 4.69 17.73
N CYS A 243 -20.38 3.39 17.48
CA CYS A 243 -19.32 2.53 16.96
C CYS A 243 -19.78 1.91 15.66
N ALA A 244 -19.02 2.14 14.59
CA ALA A 244 -19.29 1.55 13.28
C ALA A 244 -20.66 1.92 12.70
N LEU A 245 -21.15 3.14 13.00
CA LEU A 245 -22.36 3.66 12.39
C LEU A 245 -22.11 4.02 10.93
N ALA A 246 -23.09 3.73 10.07
CA ALA A 246 -23.04 4.14 8.68
C ALA A 246 -22.93 5.66 8.59
N ASN A 247 -22.10 6.14 7.67
CA ASN A 247 -21.77 7.55 7.42
C ASN A 247 -20.99 8.27 8.53
N PHE A 248 -20.67 7.61 9.65
CA PHE A 248 -19.90 8.22 10.74
C PHE A 248 -18.61 7.42 10.98
N PRO A 249 -17.56 7.63 10.16
CA PRO A 249 -16.28 6.96 10.38
C PRO A 249 -15.66 7.43 11.70
N GLY A 250 -14.84 6.59 12.34
CA GLY A 250 -14.07 7.00 13.52
C GLY A 250 -13.13 8.15 13.20
N VAL A 251 -12.93 9.04 14.19
CA VAL A 251 -12.05 10.20 14.11
C VAL A 251 -10.83 9.99 15.01
N TYR A 252 -9.66 10.29 14.47
CA TYR A 252 -8.37 10.04 15.08
C TYR A 252 -7.53 11.32 15.06
N ALA A 253 -6.69 11.54 16.07
CA ALA A 253 -5.67 12.59 16.00
C ALA A 253 -4.61 12.22 14.95
N ARG A 254 -4.29 13.12 14.03
CA ARG A 254 -3.40 12.89 12.89
C ARG A 254 -1.94 13.03 13.30
N VAL A 255 -1.26 11.90 13.53
CA VAL A 255 0.12 11.84 14.05
C VAL A 255 1.11 12.73 13.28
N SER A 256 1.00 12.80 11.95
CA SER A 256 1.92 13.60 11.12
C SER A 256 1.90 15.10 11.44
N LYS A 257 0.83 15.63 12.05
CA LYS A 257 0.75 17.04 12.46
C LYS A 257 1.50 17.34 13.75
N TYR A 258 1.93 16.32 14.49
CA TYR A 258 2.54 16.46 15.80
C TYR A 258 4.04 16.14 15.84
N GLN A 259 4.68 15.84 14.70
CA GLN A 259 6.11 15.51 14.67
C GLN A 259 6.98 16.54 15.39
N SER A 260 6.78 17.84 15.12
CA SER A 260 7.57 18.90 15.75
C SER A 260 7.40 18.93 17.27
N TRP A 261 6.17 18.77 17.75
CA TRP A 261 5.88 18.74 19.18
C TRP A 261 6.47 17.51 19.87
N ILE A 262 6.37 16.33 19.23
CA ILE A 262 6.97 15.09 19.75
C ILE A 262 8.49 15.23 19.85
N ASN A 263 9.14 15.75 18.81
CA ASN A 263 10.59 16.00 18.79
C ASN A 263 11.03 17.03 19.84
N GLU A 264 10.18 18.02 20.15
CA GLU A 264 10.44 19.01 21.19
C GLU A 264 10.40 18.37 22.59
N LYS A 265 9.44 17.46 22.84
CA LYS A 265 9.26 16.84 24.16
C LYS A 265 10.19 15.67 24.43
N ILE A 266 10.52 14.90 23.40
CA ILE A 266 11.42 13.75 23.50
C ILE A 266 12.79 14.19 23.02
N THR A 267 13.72 14.48 23.92
CA THR A 267 15.06 14.99 23.56
C THR A 267 16.12 13.90 23.46
N THR A 268 15.83 12.69 23.95
CA THR A 268 16.74 11.53 23.91
C THR A 268 16.01 10.30 23.39
N SER A 269 16.73 9.41 22.69
CA SER A 269 16.15 8.18 22.10
C SER A 269 14.93 8.47 21.21
N GLN A 270 15.08 9.41 20.25
CA GLN A 270 13.98 9.87 19.41
C GLN A 270 13.19 8.70 18.76
N PRO A 271 11.85 8.78 18.72
CA PRO A 271 11.05 7.81 18.00
C PRO A 271 11.35 7.86 16.50
N GLY A 272 11.15 6.73 15.81
CA GLY A 272 11.39 6.65 14.37
C GLY A 272 10.27 7.30 13.57
N PHE A 273 10.53 8.45 12.96
CA PHE A 273 9.61 9.06 11.99
C PHE A 273 9.90 8.56 10.58
N VAL A 274 8.86 8.06 9.90
CA VAL A 274 8.96 7.56 8.53
C VAL A 274 7.91 8.23 7.66
N THR A 275 8.29 8.52 6.41
CA THR A 275 7.37 9.10 5.44
C THR A 275 6.52 8.00 4.83
N PHE A 276 5.24 7.98 5.17
CA PHE A 276 4.25 7.19 4.46
C PHE A 276 3.75 7.99 3.26
N THR A 277 3.89 7.47 2.06
CA THR A 277 3.43 8.12 0.83
C THR A 277 2.28 7.32 0.25
N SER A 278 1.11 7.94 0.22
CA SER A 278 -0.04 7.41 -0.52
C SER A 278 0.22 7.46 -2.02
N ASN A 279 -0.10 6.36 -2.70
CA ASN A 279 0.07 6.26 -4.13
C ASN A 279 -1.19 6.74 -4.86
N GLY A 280 -1.01 7.39 -6.01
CA GLY A 280 -2.08 7.87 -6.87
C GLY A 280 -2.55 9.29 -6.58
N THR A 281 -3.76 9.61 -6.98
CA THR A 281 -4.42 10.90 -6.74
C THR A 281 -5.32 10.79 -5.52
N ASP A 282 -5.33 11.85 -4.74
CA ASP A 282 -6.21 11.96 -3.60
C ASP A 282 -7.64 12.21 -4.06
N GLY A 283 -8.45 11.15 -4.09
CA GLY A 283 -9.85 11.22 -4.48
C GLY A 283 -10.69 12.13 -3.57
N ASP A 284 -10.20 12.44 -2.37
CA ASP A 284 -10.82 13.39 -1.47
C ASP A 284 -10.86 14.81 -2.05
N LEU A 285 -9.91 15.18 -2.91
CA LEU A 285 -9.84 16.50 -3.53
C LEU A 285 -11.05 16.80 -4.43
N ALA A 286 -11.69 15.76 -4.96
CA ALA A 286 -12.90 15.89 -5.77
C ALA A 286 -14.19 16.02 -4.93
N ILE A 287 -14.12 15.81 -3.61
CA ILE A 287 -15.28 15.85 -2.73
C ILE A 287 -15.68 17.30 -2.44
N SER A 288 -16.96 17.60 -2.60
CA SER A 288 -17.56 18.89 -2.30
C SER A 288 -18.92 18.73 -1.61
N CYS A 289 -19.21 19.63 -0.68
CA CYS A 289 -20.47 19.76 0.02
C CYS A 289 -20.56 21.19 0.62
N SER A 290 -21.76 21.60 1.03
CA SER A 290 -21.99 22.93 1.59
C SER A 290 -21.07 23.22 2.77
N GLY A 291 -20.35 24.34 2.69
CA GLY A 291 -19.47 24.85 3.73
C GLY A 291 -18.00 24.39 3.63
N VAL A 292 -17.67 23.29 2.96
CA VAL A 292 -16.27 22.92 2.72
C VAL A 292 -15.70 23.85 1.64
N PRO A 293 -14.63 24.62 1.93
CA PRO A 293 -14.05 25.51 0.93
C PRO A 293 -13.69 24.72 -0.34
N ALA A 294 -14.07 25.25 -1.50
CA ALA A 294 -13.52 24.79 -2.76
C ALA A 294 -12.00 24.92 -2.66
N ILE A 295 -11.26 23.89 -3.08
CA ILE A 295 -9.83 24.04 -3.24
C ILE A 295 -9.65 25.21 -4.22
N PRO A 296 -8.95 26.30 -3.85
CA PRO A 296 -8.73 27.39 -4.78
C PRO A 296 -8.04 26.79 -6.00
N THR A 297 -8.76 26.77 -7.13
CA THR A 297 -8.15 26.60 -8.44
C THR A 297 -7.31 27.86 -8.63
N THR A 298 -6.08 27.84 -8.13
CA THR A 298 -5.06 28.75 -8.62
C THR A 298 -4.81 28.34 -10.05
N THR A 299 -5.62 28.91 -10.94
CA THR A 299 -5.30 29.15 -12.34
C THR A 299 -4.18 30.18 -12.38
N VAL A 300 -3.06 29.87 -11.74
CA VAL A 300 -1.80 30.44 -12.16
C VAL A 300 -1.49 29.63 -13.41
N ALA A 301 -1.52 30.31 -14.55
CA ALA A 301 -0.73 29.88 -15.70
C ALA A 301 0.74 29.91 -15.26
N THR A 302 1.13 28.94 -14.44
CA THR A 302 2.52 28.63 -14.21
C THR A 302 2.88 27.78 -15.40
N THR A 303 3.55 28.40 -16.35
CA THR A 303 4.42 27.72 -17.30
C THR A 303 5.59 27.09 -16.51
N THR A 304 5.28 26.20 -15.58
CA THR A 304 6.21 25.18 -15.12
C THR A 304 6.01 24.03 -16.06
N THR A 305 6.91 23.93 -17.02
CA THR A 305 7.31 22.67 -17.62
C THR A 305 7.85 21.76 -16.51
N THR A 306 6.96 21.21 -15.69
CA THR A 306 7.22 19.91 -15.10
C THR A 306 7.07 18.94 -16.25
N THR A 307 8.22 18.50 -16.76
CA THR A 307 8.30 17.28 -17.55
C THR A 307 7.73 16.16 -16.69
N VAL A 308 6.41 15.93 -16.83
CA VAL A 308 5.76 14.70 -16.36
C VAL A 308 6.59 13.58 -16.95
N ALA A 309 7.29 12.83 -16.10
CA ALA A 309 8.09 11.71 -16.57
C ALA A 309 7.20 10.84 -17.46
N PRO A 310 7.66 10.49 -18.68
CA PRO A 310 6.82 9.76 -19.62
C PRO A 310 6.35 8.48 -18.96
N VAL A 311 5.08 8.15 -19.16
CA VAL A 311 4.53 6.88 -18.70
C VAL A 311 5.35 5.77 -19.35
N VAL A 312 5.91 4.89 -18.52
CA VAL A 312 6.66 3.73 -19.00
C VAL A 312 5.78 2.48 -18.94
N CYS A 313 5.98 1.58 -19.89
CA CYS A 313 5.30 0.29 -19.92
C CYS A 313 6.20 -0.84 -19.44
N GLY A 314 5.57 -1.96 -19.06
CA GLY A 314 6.26 -3.24 -18.82
C GLY A 314 7.07 -3.29 -17.53
N SER A 315 6.88 -2.34 -16.61
CA SER A 315 7.51 -2.35 -15.28
C SER A 315 6.61 -3.02 -14.25
N ALA A 316 7.13 -4.06 -13.58
CA ALA A 316 6.48 -4.71 -12.45
C ALA A 316 7.46 -4.80 -11.28
N THR A 317 7.51 -3.73 -10.49
CA THR A 317 8.47 -3.54 -9.37
C THR A 317 8.32 -4.57 -8.25
N LEU A 318 7.12 -5.11 -8.06
CA LEU A 318 6.82 -6.14 -7.07
C LEU A 318 6.99 -7.57 -7.62
N ASN A 319 7.35 -7.71 -8.90
CA ASN A 319 7.59 -9.00 -9.50
C ASN A 319 9.08 -9.37 -9.39
N THR A 320 9.43 -10.05 -8.31
CA THR A 320 10.79 -10.53 -8.03
C THR A 320 11.06 -11.94 -8.59
N ARG A 321 10.15 -12.51 -9.39
CA ARG A 321 10.25 -13.91 -9.80
C ARG A 321 11.41 -14.15 -10.78
N VAL A 322 12.27 -15.10 -10.41
CA VAL A 322 13.28 -15.75 -11.25
C VAL A 322 13.08 -17.26 -11.09
N GLY A 323 12.00 -17.79 -11.66
CA GLY A 323 11.61 -19.21 -11.57
C GLY A 323 10.94 -19.62 -10.25
N GLY A 324 9.81 -20.34 -10.35
CA GLY A 324 9.09 -20.90 -9.20
C GLY A 324 7.73 -21.51 -9.58
N ASN A 325 7.38 -22.63 -8.94
CA ASN A 325 6.19 -23.44 -9.26
C ASN A 325 4.89 -22.96 -8.56
N SER A 326 4.78 -21.68 -8.20
CA SER A 326 3.55 -21.17 -7.56
C SER A 326 2.49 -20.94 -8.62
N SER A 327 1.35 -21.63 -8.52
CA SER A 327 0.19 -21.45 -9.41
C SER A 327 -0.68 -20.25 -9.03
N LEU A 328 -0.44 -19.64 -7.87
CA LEU A 328 -1.17 -18.46 -7.38
C LEU A 328 -0.26 -17.23 -7.38
N ALA A 329 -0.79 -16.14 -7.90
CA ALA A 329 -0.13 -14.84 -7.90
C ALA A 329 -0.22 -14.17 -6.52
N SER A 330 0.68 -13.22 -6.27
CA SER A 330 0.61 -12.29 -5.13
C SER A 330 0.22 -10.89 -5.61
N SER A 331 -0.29 -10.06 -4.71
CA SER A 331 -0.74 -8.70 -5.05
C SER A 331 0.39 -7.89 -5.71
N GLY A 332 0.14 -7.34 -6.89
CA GLY A 332 1.08 -6.48 -7.61
C GLY A 332 2.14 -7.18 -8.44
N VAL A 333 2.17 -8.52 -8.45
CA VAL A 333 3.07 -9.29 -9.35
C VAL A 333 2.73 -9.04 -10.83
N TRP A 334 1.44 -8.88 -11.14
CA TRP A 334 0.92 -8.61 -12.48
C TRP A 334 0.08 -7.32 -12.49
N PRO A 335 0.72 -6.13 -12.46
CA PRO A 335 0.03 -4.85 -12.24
C PRO A 335 -0.83 -4.39 -13.44
N TRP A 336 -0.74 -5.06 -14.57
CA TRP A 336 -1.57 -4.76 -15.76
C TRP A 336 -2.86 -5.57 -15.81
N MET A 337 -3.09 -6.52 -14.89
CA MET A 337 -4.25 -7.38 -14.95
C MET A 337 -5.55 -6.60 -14.73
N ALA A 338 -6.50 -6.84 -15.62
CA ALA A 338 -7.83 -6.26 -15.58
C ALA A 338 -8.89 -7.37 -15.50
N SER A 339 -9.79 -7.25 -14.53
CA SER A 339 -10.97 -8.10 -14.43
C SER A 339 -12.14 -7.41 -15.12
N LEU A 340 -12.63 -7.99 -16.21
CA LEU A 340 -13.80 -7.49 -16.92
C LEU A 340 -15.08 -8.04 -16.29
N GLN A 341 -15.95 -7.13 -15.87
CA GLN A 341 -17.16 -7.41 -15.11
C GLN A 341 -18.39 -7.07 -15.95
N PHE A 342 -19.33 -8.01 -16.04
CA PHE A 342 -20.67 -7.81 -16.59
C PHE A 342 -21.69 -8.03 -15.47
N ASN A 343 -22.56 -7.04 -15.22
CA ASN A 343 -23.49 -7.06 -14.08
C ASN A 343 -22.84 -7.39 -12.73
N GLY A 344 -21.61 -6.91 -12.51
CA GLY A 344 -20.86 -7.13 -11.26
C GLY A 344 -20.30 -8.54 -11.09
N SER A 345 -20.32 -9.37 -12.14
CA SER A 345 -19.67 -10.70 -12.16
C SER A 345 -18.52 -10.75 -13.16
N HIS A 346 -17.42 -11.39 -12.79
CA HIS A 346 -16.26 -11.58 -13.66
C HIS A 346 -16.64 -12.44 -14.86
N VAL A 347 -16.28 -11.98 -16.06
CA VAL A 347 -16.52 -12.72 -17.30
C VAL A 347 -15.22 -13.10 -17.98
N CYS A 348 -14.27 -12.16 -18.02
CA CYS A 348 -13.00 -12.33 -18.72
C CYS A 348 -11.87 -11.56 -18.05
N GLY A 349 -10.66 -12.02 -18.30
CA GLY A 349 -9.44 -11.24 -18.11
C GLY A 349 -9.30 -10.13 -19.15
N GLY A 350 -8.37 -9.24 -18.87
CA GLY A 350 -7.97 -8.13 -19.71
C GLY A 350 -6.63 -7.58 -19.23
N THR A 351 -6.07 -6.66 -20.00
CA THR A 351 -4.74 -6.12 -19.73
C THR A 351 -4.70 -4.61 -19.98
N LEU A 352 -4.23 -3.83 -19.01
CA LEU A 352 -3.95 -2.40 -19.17
C LEU A 352 -2.75 -2.23 -20.11
N ILE A 353 -2.98 -1.64 -21.28
CA ILE A 353 -1.98 -1.49 -22.36
C ILE A 353 -1.54 -0.03 -22.57
N ALA A 354 -2.33 0.92 -22.08
CA ALA A 354 -2.01 2.33 -21.97
C ALA A 354 -2.84 2.95 -20.84
N GLN A 355 -2.56 4.21 -20.46
CA GLN A 355 -3.21 4.86 -19.30
C GLN A 355 -4.74 4.77 -19.28
N ARG A 356 -5.43 4.66 -20.42
CA ARG A 356 -6.90 4.59 -20.47
C ARG A 356 -7.43 3.41 -21.28
N PHE A 357 -6.58 2.45 -21.64
CA PHE A 357 -6.96 1.42 -22.58
C PHE A 357 -6.63 0.05 -22.02
N VAL A 358 -7.66 -0.79 -21.98
CA VAL A 358 -7.57 -2.20 -21.63
C VAL A 358 -7.85 -3.04 -22.85
N MET A 359 -7.02 -4.04 -23.09
CA MET A 359 -7.19 -5.00 -24.18
C MET A 359 -7.66 -6.35 -23.64
N SER A 360 -8.56 -7.01 -24.35
CA SER A 360 -9.08 -8.34 -24.05
C SER A 360 -9.47 -9.08 -25.34
N SER A 361 -10.02 -10.28 -25.22
CA SER A 361 -10.55 -11.05 -26.36
C SER A 361 -11.91 -10.51 -26.78
N ALA A 362 -12.16 -10.37 -28.09
CA ALA A 362 -13.46 -9.94 -28.62
C ALA A 362 -14.59 -10.92 -28.27
N SER A 363 -14.28 -12.21 -28.13
CA SER A 363 -15.24 -13.25 -27.75
C SER A 363 -15.88 -13.03 -26.37
N CYS A 364 -15.26 -12.23 -25.51
CA CYS A 364 -15.80 -11.86 -24.20
C CYS A 364 -17.06 -10.98 -24.31
N PHE A 365 -17.27 -10.32 -25.45
CA PHE A 365 -18.30 -9.30 -25.64
C PHE A 365 -19.51 -9.79 -26.43
N THR A 366 -19.68 -11.11 -26.54
CA THR A 366 -20.84 -11.74 -27.20
C THR A 366 -22.17 -11.46 -26.50
N ARG A 367 -22.14 -11.15 -25.20
CA ARG A 367 -23.34 -10.84 -24.39
C ARG A 367 -23.85 -9.42 -24.58
N SER A 368 -22.95 -8.46 -24.78
CA SER A 368 -23.27 -7.07 -25.05
C SER A 368 -22.05 -6.35 -25.59
N THR A 369 -22.25 -5.55 -26.64
CA THR A 369 -21.26 -4.63 -27.19
C THR A 369 -21.44 -3.20 -26.68
N ASN A 370 -22.39 -2.94 -25.76
CA ASN A 370 -22.59 -1.62 -25.18
C ASN A 370 -21.58 -1.37 -24.05
N ALA A 371 -20.78 -0.31 -24.17
CA ALA A 371 -19.75 0.03 -23.18
C ALA A 371 -20.30 0.19 -21.75
N SER A 372 -21.51 0.76 -21.59
CA SER A 372 -22.14 1.01 -20.29
C SER A 372 -22.36 -0.24 -19.43
N ASP A 373 -22.47 -1.40 -20.08
CA ASP A 373 -22.77 -2.68 -19.42
C ASP A 373 -21.53 -3.29 -18.76
N TRP A 374 -20.35 -2.77 -19.11
CA TRP A 374 -19.06 -3.30 -18.68
C TRP A 374 -18.41 -2.41 -17.62
N THR A 375 -17.81 -3.08 -16.64
CA THR A 375 -16.96 -2.44 -15.65
C THR A 375 -15.60 -3.13 -15.64
N VAL A 376 -14.53 -2.34 -15.60
CA VAL A 376 -13.16 -2.84 -15.53
C VAL A 376 -12.65 -2.66 -14.11
N ILE A 377 -12.11 -3.72 -13.53
CA ILE A 377 -11.46 -3.67 -12.22
C ILE A 377 -9.97 -3.95 -12.37
N LEU A 378 -9.14 -2.98 -12.03
CA LEU A 378 -7.66 -3.06 -12.04
C LEU A 378 -7.13 -3.27 -10.63
N GLY A 379 -5.91 -3.80 -10.47
CA GLY A 379 -5.27 -3.97 -9.14
C GLY A 379 -5.91 -5.03 -8.23
N ARG A 380 -6.87 -5.80 -8.76
CA ARG A 380 -7.54 -6.91 -8.07
C ARG A 380 -6.62 -8.13 -7.99
N LEU A 381 -6.67 -8.84 -6.86
CA LEU A 381 -6.03 -10.15 -6.68
C LEU A 381 -7.05 -11.29 -6.60
N ASN A 382 -8.10 -11.13 -5.80
CA ASN A 382 -9.13 -12.15 -5.56
C ASN A 382 -10.46 -11.73 -6.20
N GLN A 383 -11.20 -12.63 -6.83
CA GLN A 383 -12.55 -12.28 -7.31
C GLN A 383 -13.54 -12.13 -6.15
N ASN A 384 -13.36 -12.89 -5.06
CA ASN A 384 -14.19 -12.79 -3.86
C ASN A 384 -13.36 -12.29 -2.66
N GLY A 385 -13.97 -11.46 -1.82
CA GLY A 385 -13.34 -10.88 -0.64
C GLY A 385 -12.80 -9.46 -0.87
N SER A 386 -11.98 -8.97 0.06
CA SER A 386 -11.43 -7.61 0.02
C SER A 386 -10.16 -7.54 -0.83
N ASN A 387 -10.08 -6.54 -1.72
CA ASN A 387 -8.87 -6.21 -2.48
C ASN A 387 -8.49 -4.74 -2.21
N PRO A 388 -7.41 -4.47 -1.47
CA PRO A 388 -7.09 -3.11 -1.02
C PRO A 388 -6.56 -2.19 -2.13
N ASN A 389 -6.09 -2.77 -3.23
CA ASN A 389 -5.47 -2.04 -4.35
C ASN A 389 -6.39 -1.94 -5.58
N GLU A 390 -7.62 -2.44 -5.48
CA GLU A 390 -8.48 -2.51 -6.65
C GLU A 390 -9.14 -1.17 -6.98
N VAL A 391 -9.26 -0.86 -8.27
CA VAL A 391 -9.96 0.32 -8.76
C VAL A 391 -10.98 -0.14 -9.79
N SER A 392 -12.25 0.19 -9.53
CA SER A 392 -13.38 -0.10 -10.41
C SER A 392 -13.68 1.10 -11.29
N ILE A 393 -13.67 0.91 -12.61
CA ILE A 393 -13.78 1.98 -13.61
C ILE A 393 -14.81 1.58 -14.66
N LYS A 394 -15.71 2.51 -14.97
CA LYS A 394 -16.69 2.36 -16.06
C LYS A 394 -16.01 2.43 -17.43
N VAL A 395 -16.56 1.71 -18.40
CA VAL A 395 -16.09 1.75 -19.78
C VAL A 395 -16.82 2.86 -20.53
N ALA A 396 -16.07 3.77 -21.12
CA ALA A 396 -16.61 4.87 -21.93
C ALA A 396 -16.85 4.43 -23.38
N ASN A 397 -15.95 3.60 -23.93
CA ASN A 397 -16.08 3.09 -25.29
C ASN A 397 -15.53 1.66 -25.38
N LEU A 398 -16.12 0.86 -26.27
CA LEU A 398 -15.73 -0.51 -26.56
C LEU A 398 -15.59 -0.66 -28.07
N THR A 399 -14.38 -0.96 -28.53
CA THR A 399 -14.09 -1.18 -29.95
C THR A 399 -13.56 -2.59 -30.15
N LEU A 400 -14.10 -3.30 -31.14
CA LEU A 400 -13.68 -4.66 -31.49
C LEU A 400 -12.89 -4.64 -32.79
N SER A 401 -11.84 -5.46 -32.88
CA SER A 401 -11.18 -5.73 -34.16
C SER A 401 -12.10 -6.56 -35.04
N ASN A 402 -11.90 -6.47 -36.37
CA ASN A 402 -12.68 -7.20 -37.35
C ASN A 402 -11.77 -7.86 -38.38
N GLY A 403 -11.11 -8.95 -37.96
CA GLY A 403 -10.25 -9.79 -38.78
C GLY A 403 -10.77 -11.22 -38.89
N THR A 404 -10.14 -12.02 -39.75
CA THR A 404 -10.41 -13.46 -39.88
C THR A 404 -9.73 -14.21 -38.73
N GLY A 405 -10.53 -14.90 -37.89
CA GLY A 405 -10.04 -15.69 -36.76
C GLY A 405 -10.22 -15.00 -35.41
N ASP A 406 -9.25 -15.17 -34.52
CA ASP A 406 -9.26 -14.56 -33.19
C ASP A 406 -9.19 -13.03 -33.28
N ASN A 407 -10.07 -12.37 -32.54
CA ASN A 407 -10.21 -10.92 -32.53
C ASN A 407 -10.00 -10.36 -31.11
N VAL A 408 -9.55 -9.12 -31.03
CA VAL A 408 -9.32 -8.40 -29.77
C VAL A 408 -10.35 -7.29 -29.55
N ALA A 409 -10.62 -6.99 -28.30
CA ALA A 409 -11.42 -5.86 -27.85
C ALA A 409 -10.53 -4.84 -27.15
N VAL A 410 -10.76 -3.56 -27.43
CA VAL A 410 -10.14 -2.44 -26.71
C VAL A 410 -11.23 -1.66 -26.00
N LEU A 411 -11.11 -1.59 -24.68
CA LEU A 411 -11.99 -0.84 -23.79
C LEU A 411 -11.30 0.47 -23.43
N GLN A 412 -11.95 1.59 -23.75
CA GLN A 412 -11.55 2.91 -23.29
C GLN A 412 -12.19 3.18 -21.92
N LEU A 413 -11.35 3.36 -20.90
CA LEU A 413 -11.78 3.65 -19.54
C LEU A 413 -12.35 5.08 -19.44
N ALA A 414 -13.44 5.25 -18.70
CA ALA A 414 -14.08 6.56 -18.48
C ALA A 414 -13.17 7.57 -17.77
N VAL A 415 -12.23 7.08 -16.96
CA VAL A 415 -11.16 7.85 -16.34
C VAL A 415 -9.86 7.06 -16.40
N ALA A 416 -8.71 7.75 -16.42
CA ALA A 416 -7.42 7.08 -16.25
C ALA A 416 -7.27 6.60 -14.79
N PRO A 417 -6.85 5.36 -14.54
CA PRO A 417 -6.45 4.93 -13.21
C PRO A 417 -5.14 5.63 -12.84
N ASN A 418 -4.92 5.77 -11.54
CA ASN A 418 -3.60 6.13 -11.06
C ASN A 418 -2.64 4.97 -11.24
N LEU A 419 -1.48 5.25 -11.82
CA LEU A 419 -0.42 4.27 -11.95
C LEU A 419 0.25 4.07 -10.58
N THR A 420 0.31 2.82 -10.12
CA THR A 420 0.87 2.41 -8.83
C THR A 420 1.68 1.12 -9.02
N ASN A 421 2.34 0.60 -7.99
CA ASN A 421 2.98 -0.72 -8.09
C ASN A 421 2.00 -1.88 -8.35
N PHE A 422 0.69 -1.64 -8.27
CA PHE A 422 -0.39 -2.61 -8.52
C PHE A 422 -1.17 -2.34 -9.80
N ILE A 423 -0.98 -1.17 -10.41
CA ILE A 423 -1.65 -0.73 -11.65
C ILE A 423 -0.61 -0.08 -12.55
N GLN A 424 -0.12 -0.79 -13.57
CA GLN A 424 0.82 -0.29 -14.57
C GLN A 424 0.46 -0.83 -15.95
N PRO A 425 0.69 -0.08 -17.03
CA PRO A 425 0.52 -0.62 -18.37
C PRO A 425 1.66 -1.62 -18.70
N ILE A 426 1.32 -2.69 -19.39
CA ILE A 426 2.32 -3.58 -20.01
C ILE A 426 2.73 -3.01 -21.38
N CYS A 427 3.95 -3.31 -21.84
CA CYS A 427 4.32 -2.98 -23.22
C CYS A 427 3.60 -3.93 -24.18
N VAL A 428 3.04 -3.42 -25.27
CA VAL A 428 2.40 -4.26 -26.29
C VAL A 428 3.38 -4.56 -27.40
N ASP A 429 3.47 -5.82 -27.84
CA ASP A 429 4.23 -6.12 -29.04
C ASP A 429 3.49 -5.58 -30.28
N MET A 430 4.12 -4.63 -30.96
CA MET A 430 3.64 -4.01 -32.20
C MET A 430 4.42 -4.51 -33.44
N GLY A 431 5.19 -5.60 -33.29
CA GLY A 431 5.95 -6.25 -34.37
C GLY A 431 7.45 -5.99 -34.33
N GLY A 432 7.93 -5.22 -33.35
CA GLY A 432 9.36 -4.92 -33.15
C GLY A 432 10.09 -5.94 -32.27
N ASN A 433 9.39 -6.89 -31.66
CA ASN A 433 10.00 -7.88 -30.76
C ASN A 433 10.10 -9.26 -31.43
N THR A 434 11.19 -9.95 -31.14
CA THR A 434 11.39 -11.36 -31.54
C THR A 434 11.35 -12.25 -30.31
N PHE A 435 10.43 -13.22 -30.29
CA PHE A 435 10.31 -14.21 -29.23
C PHE A 435 10.95 -15.52 -29.71
N SER A 436 12.22 -15.76 -29.34
CA SER A 436 12.94 -16.97 -29.74
C SER A 436 12.41 -18.21 -29.01
N ALA A 437 12.64 -19.38 -29.61
CA ALA A 437 12.34 -20.66 -28.95
C ALA A 437 13.04 -20.72 -27.58
N ASN A 438 12.32 -21.28 -26.59
CA ASN A 438 12.67 -21.33 -25.17
C ASN A 438 12.60 -19.99 -24.41
N SER A 439 12.12 -18.91 -25.02
CA SER A 439 11.81 -17.67 -24.28
C SER A 439 10.79 -17.96 -23.19
N GLN A 440 11.08 -17.58 -21.95
CA GLN A 440 10.16 -17.77 -20.83
C GLN A 440 9.02 -16.74 -20.88
N CYS A 441 7.79 -17.25 -20.80
CA CYS A 441 6.58 -16.45 -20.78
C CYS A 441 5.65 -16.93 -19.66
N TRP A 442 4.71 -16.07 -19.31
CA TRP A 442 3.71 -16.31 -18.29
C TRP A 442 2.33 -15.96 -18.83
N VAL A 443 1.34 -16.65 -18.30
CA VAL A 443 -0.06 -16.29 -18.45
C VAL A 443 -0.64 -16.09 -17.06
N ALA A 444 -1.59 -15.16 -16.93
CA ALA A 444 -2.28 -14.92 -15.66
C ALA A 444 -3.77 -14.67 -15.92
N GLY A 445 -4.62 -15.14 -15.01
CA GLY A 445 -6.07 -15.06 -15.16
C GLY A 445 -6.82 -15.58 -13.94
N TRP A 446 -8.15 -15.40 -13.94
CA TRP A 446 -9.02 -15.87 -12.86
C TRP A 446 -9.84 -17.08 -13.30
N GLY A 447 -9.18 -18.07 -13.90
CA GLY A 447 -9.77 -19.38 -14.15
C GLY A 447 -10.39 -20.00 -12.90
N SER A 448 -11.39 -20.85 -13.07
CA SER A 448 -12.09 -21.60 -12.01
C SER A 448 -11.22 -22.63 -11.25
N GLY A 449 -9.90 -22.62 -11.44
CA GLY A 449 -8.95 -23.61 -10.95
C GLY A 449 -8.49 -23.39 -9.50
N ALA A 450 -7.18 -23.41 -9.28
CA ALA A 450 -6.52 -23.48 -7.97
C ALA A 450 -6.79 -22.29 -7.02
N GLY A 451 -7.52 -21.26 -7.46
CA GLY A 451 -7.87 -20.07 -6.67
C GLY A 451 -8.84 -20.31 -5.50
N GLY A 452 -9.43 -21.51 -5.39
CA GLY A 452 -10.30 -21.90 -4.28
C GLY A 452 -11.55 -21.03 -4.13
N VAL A 453 -12.13 -20.96 -2.92
CA VAL A 453 -13.37 -20.22 -2.62
C VAL A 453 -13.25 -18.72 -2.90
N ILE A 454 -12.05 -18.15 -2.70
CA ILE A 454 -11.79 -16.72 -2.90
C ILE A 454 -11.43 -16.36 -4.36
N GLN A 455 -11.22 -17.37 -5.21
CA GLN A 455 -10.87 -17.21 -6.63
C GLN A 455 -9.69 -16.26 -6.83
N THR A 456 -8.56 -16.57 -6.19
CA THR A 456 -7.29 -15.84 -6.35
C THR A 456 -6.76 -15.94 -7.78
N LEU A 457 -6.16 -14.85 -8.27
CA LEU A 457 -5.48 -14.76 -9.56
C LEU A 457 -4.45 -15.90 -9.68
N GLN A 458 -4.59 -16.68 -10.74
CA GLN A 458 -3.68 -17.77 -11.08
C GLN A 458 -2.63 -17.28 -12.07
N GLU A 459 -1.47 -17.91 -12.02
CA GLU A 459 -0.39 -17.69 -12.98
C GLU A 459 0.21 -19.03 -13.41
N TYR A 460 0.59 -19.12 -14.68
CA TYR A 460 1.22 -20.30 -15.26
C TYR A 460 2.44 -19.89 -16.08
N GLN A 461 3.56 -20.55 -15.81
CA GLN A 461 4.78 -20.38 -16.59
C GLN A 461 4.73 -21.28 -17.82
N THR A 462 5.22 -20.77 -18.95
CA THR A 462 5.41 -21.53 -20.19
C THR A 462 6.67 -21.07 -20.93
N SER A 463 6.97 -21.70 -22.05
CA SER A 463 8.08 -21.32 -22.92
C SER A 463 7.63 -21.30 -24.36
N VAL A 464 8.20 -20.38 -25.13
CA VAL A 464 7.94 -20.29 -26.57
C VAL A 464 8.51 -21.53 -27.25
N VAL A 465 7.73 -22.17 -28.12
CA VAL A 465 8.11 -23.37 -28.88
C VAL A 465 7.84 -23.17 -30.36
N SER A 466 8.36 -24.06 -31.20
CA SER A 466 8.06 -24.03 -32.64
C SER A 466 6.58 -24.31 -32.88
N CYS A 467 5.95 -23.52 -33.76
CA CYS A 467 4.57 -23.73 -34.19
C CYS A 467 4.38 -24.95 -35.12
N GLY A 468 5.47 -25.58 -35.58
CA GLY A 468 5.39 -26.70 -36.52
C GLY A 468 4.60 -26.34 -37.77
N ASN A 469 3.64 -27.21 -38.15
CA ASN A 469 2.77 -27.01 -39.32
C ASN A 469 1.64 -25.99 -39.10
N SER A 470 1.48 -25.47 -37.88
CA SER A 470 0.50 -24.43 -37.53
C SER A 470 1.11 -23.02 -37.66
N SER A 471 2.28 -22.88 -38.29
CA SER A 471 3.02 -21.63 -38.43
C SER A 471 2.33 -20.67 -39.41
N SER A 472 1.71 -19.62 -38.89
CA SER A 472 1.58 -18.35 -39.61
C SER A 472 2.58 -17.34 -39.02
N ASP A 473 3.02 -16.35 -39.80
CA ASP A 473 3.92 -15.29 -39.31
C ASP A 473 3.33 -14.54 -38.09
N ASN A 474 2.00 -14.54 -38.01
CA ASN A 474 1.18 -13.89 -37.00
C ASN A 474 0.97 -14.74 -35.74
N SER A 475 1.48 -15.97 -35.69
CA SER A 475 1.28 -16.89 -34.55
C SER A 475 2.48 -16.88 -33.60
N ILE A 476 2.20 -16.98 -32.30
CA ILE A 476 3.17 -17.35 -31.26
C ILE A 476 2.70 -18.66 -30.61
N CYS A 477 3.65 -19.58 -30.41
CA CYS A 477 3.34 -20.90 -29.89
C CYS A 477 4.08 -21.16 -28.58
N THR A 478 3.42 -21.82 -27.64
CA THR A 478 3.98 -22.13 -26.31
C THR A 478 3.77 -23.59 -25.95
N SER A 479 4.56 -24.09 -25.01
CA SER A 479 4.26 -25.38 -24.36
C SER A 479 2.84 -25.37 -23.77
N SER A 480 2.23 -26.55 -23.68
CA SER A 480 0.85 -26.74 -23.20
C SER A 480 0.56 -25.96 -21.91
N LEU A 481 -0.53 -25.18 -21.93
CA LEU A 481 -1.07 -24.44 -20.79
C LEU A 481 -2.44 -25.01 -20.41
N ASN A 482 -2.74 -25.02 -19.12
CA ASN A 482 -4.07 -25.40 -18.63
C ASN A 482 -4.94 -24.13 -18.46
N LEU A 483 -5.42 -23.59 -19.58
CA LEU A 483 -6.28 -22.41 -19.59
C LEU A 483 -7.74 -22.78 -19.30
N GLN A 484 -8.41 -21.97 -18.49
CA GLN A 484 -9.82 -22.11 -18.17
C GLN A 484 -10.60 -20.86 -18.57
N GLN A 485 -11.93 -20.96 -18.66
CA GLN A 485 -12.79 -19.89 -19.19
C GLN A 485 -12.53 -18.49 -18.58
N GLY A 486 -12.19 -18.40 -17.29
CA GLY A 486 -11.86 -17.13 -16.62
C GLY A 486 -10.46 -16.55 -16.93
N ASP A 487 -9.63 -17.28 -17.66
CA ASP A 487 -8.33 -16.80 -18.18
C ASP A 487 -8.48 -16.13 -19.55
N GLN A 488 -9.61 -16.35 -20.24
CA GLN A 488 -9.87 -15.77 -21.55
C GLN A 488 -9.79 -14.25 -21.51
N GLY A 489 -9.11 -13.67 -22.49
CA GLY A 489 -8.85 -12.23 -22.58
C GLY A 489 -7.67 -11.74 -21.74
N GLY A 490 -7.08 -12.58 -20.89
CA GLY A 490 -5.83 -12.29 -20.20
C GLY A 490 -4.62 -12.22 -21.16
N PRO A 491 -3.43 -11.84 -20.67
CA PRO A 491 -2.22 -11.74 -21.49
C PRO A 491 -1.38 -13.01 -21.48
N LEU A 492 -0.81 -13.36 -22.63
CA LEU A 492 0.48 -14.05 -22.73
C LEU A 492 1.58 -13.00 -22.67
N MET A 493 2.40 -13.05 -21.63
CA MET A 493 3.43 -12.06 -21.37
C MET A 493 4.82 -12.68 -21.30
N CYS A 494 5.76 -12.08 -22.03
CA CYS A 494 7.14 -12.53 -22.09
C CYS A 494 8.06 -11.42 -21.58
N LYS A 495 9.12 -11.79 -20.87
CA LYS A 495 10.08 -10.81 -20.34
C LYS A 495 11.23 -10.63 -21.33
N LEU A 496 11.38 -9.42 -21.88
CA LEU A 496 12.49 -9.04 -22.77
C LEU A 496 13.32 -7.94 -22.10
N GLY A 497 14.57 -8.27 -21.77
CA GLY A 497 15.42 -7.38 -20.97
C GLY A 497 14.80 -7.10 -19.60
N GLN A 498 14.55 -5.82 -19.31
CA GLN A 498 13.92 -5.37 -18.06
C GLN A 498 12.41 -5.13 -18.17
N SER A 499 11.81 -5.36 -19.35
CA SER A 499 10.42 -5.03 -19.60
C SER A 499 9.57 -6.27 -19.89
N TRP A 500 8.35 -6.25 -19.38
CA TRP A 500 7.32 -7.22 -19.70
C TRP A 500 6.55 -6.81 -20.95
N ILE A 501 6.41 -7.75 -21.88
CA ILE A 501 5.79 -7.55 -23.19
C ILE A 501 4.56 -8.44 -23.30
N HIS A 502 3.41 -7.84 -23.62
CA HIS A 502 2.18 -8.53 -24.00
C HIS A 502 2.34 -9.04 -25.43
N ALA A 503 2.54 -10.33 -25.58
CA ALA A 503 2.84 -10.98 -26.85
C ALA A 503 1.59 -11.48 -27.57
N ALA A 504 0.57 -11.94 -26.82
CA ALA A 504 -0.71 -12.39 -27.36
C ALA A 504 -1.83 -12.27 -26.32
N VAL A 505 -3.08 -12.19 -26.79
CA VAL A 505 -4.28 -12.27 -25.94
C VAL A 505 -4.72 -13.73 -25.85
N LEU A 506 -5.07 -14.19 -24.65
CA LEU A 506 -5.51 -15.56 -24.42
C LEU A 506 -6.92 -15.78 -25.00
N THR A 507 -7.01 -16.67 -25.98
CA THR A 507 -8.25 -17.16 -26.55
C THR A 507 -8.43 -18.63 -26.19
N ILE A 508 -9.65 -19.01 -25.83
CA ILE A 508 -10.00 -20.38 -25.47
C ILE A 508 -10.98 -20.88 -26.52
N PRO A 509 -10.66 -21.97 -27.26
CA PRO A 509 -11.56 -22.52 -28.26
C PRO A 509 -12.89 -22.94 -27.62
N THR A 510 -14.01 -22.43 -28.13
CA THR A 510 -15.32 -22.91 -27.74
C THR A 510 -15.54 -24.28 -28.36
N LEU A 511 -15.61 -25.33 -27.54
CA LEU A 511 -16.03 -26.67 -28.00
C LEU A 511 -17.52 -26.63 -28.33
N THR A 512 -17.88 -26.14 -29.50
CA THR A 512 -19.23 -26.31 -30.05
C THR A 512 -19.30 -27.68 -30.72
N ASN A 513 -20.36 -28.43 -30.38
CA ASN A 513 -20.71 -29.75 -30.91
C ASN A 513 -20.34 -29.90 -32.39
N SER A 514 -19.23 -30.56 -32.65
CA SER A 514 -18.99 -31.26 -33.90
C SER A 514 -18.06 -32.42 -33.60
N THR A 515 -18.38 -33.54 -34.22
CA THR A 515 -17.74 -34.85 -34.16
C THR A 515 -16.26 -34.81 -34.58
N ALA A 516 -15.40 -34.20 -33.78
CA ALA A 516 -13.97 -34.39 -33.83
C ALA A 516 -13.62 -35.55 -32.91
N SER A 517 -13.71 -36.74 -33.52
CA SER A 517 -13.04 -37.97 -33.10
C SER A 517 -11.77 -37.70 -32.30
N ARG A 518 -11.64 -38.36 -31.14
CA ARG A 518 -10.41 -38.85 -30.52
C ARG A 518 -9.11 -38.54 -31.29
N SER A 519 -8.68 -37.28 -31.27
CA SER A 519 -7.29 -36.87 -31.54
C SER A 519 -6.73 -36.11 -30.34
N ALA A 520 -7.17 -36.52 -29.14
CA ALA A 520 -6.47 -36.27 -27.89
C ALA A 520 -5.13 -37.04 -27.89
N ARG A 521 -4.17 -36.55 -28.70
CA ARG A 521 -2.72 -36.81 -28.70
C ARG A 521 -2.14 -36.22 -29.99
N ALA A 522 -1.10 -35.38 -29.88
CA ALA A 522 -0.41 -34.58 -30.91
C ALA A 522 -1.07 -33.20 -31.13
N GLN A 523 -0.72 -32.13 -30.42
CA GLN A 523 0.63 -31.69 -30.07
C GLN A 523 0.67 -31.00 -28.69
N ASP A 524 1.80 -31.08 -27.99
CA ASP A 524 2.07 -30.42 -26.70
C ASP A 524 2.21 -28.88 -26.81
N VAL A 525 1.56 -28.26 -27.80
CA VAL A 525 1.77 -26.88 -28.23
C VAL A 525 0.44 -26.13 -28.28
N GLN A 526 0.37 -24.96 -27.63
CA GLN A 526 -0.71 -23.99 -27.81
C GLN A 526 -0.31 -22.88 -28.75
N VAL A 527 -1.25 -22.42 -29.56
CA VAL A 527 -1.05 -21.41 -30.61
C VAL A 527 -1.92 -20.19 -30.30
N PHE A 528 -1.32 -19.01 -30.30
CA PHE A 528 -2.02 -17.73 -30.11
C PHE A 528 -1.69 -16.76 -31.24
N THR A 529 -2.62 -15.88 -31.58
CA THR A 529 -2.38 -14.76 -32.49
C THR A 529 -1.61 -13.66 -31.76
N LYS A 530 -0.46 -13.24 -32.31
CA LYS A 530 0.38 -12.18 -31.75
C LYS A 530 -0.38 -10.85 -31.72
N THR A 531 -0.12 -10.03 -30.71
CA THR A 531 -0.69 -8.67 -30.62
C THR A 531 -0.28 -7.79 -31.82
N SER A 532 0.89 -8.05 -32.40
CA SER A 532 1.39 -7.33 -33.58
C SER A 532 0.51 -7.50 -34.83
N SER A 533 -0.26 -8.61 -34.91
CA SER A 533 -1.26 -8.82 -35.96
C SER A 533 -2.39 -7.78 -35.90
N PHE A 534 -2.58 -7.14 -34.75
CA PHE A 534 -3.59 -6.10 -34.53
C PHE A 534 -2.98 -4.69 -34.48
N ALA A 535 -1.72 -4.51 -34.87
CA ALA A 535 -1.02 -3.24 -34.70
C ALA A 535 -1.75 -2.04 -35.34
N SER A 536 -2.28 -2.19 -36.56
CA SER A 536 -3.03 -1.12 -37.25
C SER A 536 -4.31 -0.73 -36.50
N PHE A 537 -5.05 -1.72 -36.03
CA PHE A 537 -6.26 -1.54 -35.21
C PHE A 537 -5.92 -0.90 -33.86
N LEU A 538 -4.87 -1.36 -33.19
CA LEU A 538 -4.42 -0.83 -31.92
C LEU A 538 -3.97 0.62 -32.04
N THR A 539 -3.23 0.98 -33.08
CA THR A 539 -2.82 2.36 -33.35
C THR A 539 -4.02 3.25 -33.67
N SER A 540 -5.03 2.78 -34.40
CA SER A 540 -6.21 3.60 -34.73
C SER A 540 -7.10 3.87 -33.51
N VAL A 541 -7.16 2.96 -32.54
CA VAL A 541 -8.01 3.10 -31.34
C VAL A 541 -7.27 3.76 -30.17
N VAL A 542 -6.02 3.36 -29.91
CA VAL A 542 -5.23 3.80 -28.74
C VAL A 542 -4.40 5.03 -29.05
N GLY A 543 -3.98 5.22 -30.31
CA GLY A 543 -3.05 6.26 -30.71
C GLY A 543 -1.61 5.88 -30.39
N SER A 544 -1.06 6.42 -29.29
CA SER A 544 0.31 6.19 -28.86
C SER A 544 0.40 5.24 -27.66
N PHE A 545 1.43 4.41 -27.66
CA PHE A 545 1.75 3.50 -26.57
C PHE A 545 2.86 4.06 -25.67
N PRO A 546 2.86 3.75 -24.37
CA PRO A 546 3.94 4.15 -23.48
C PRO A 546 5.26 3.48 -23.89
N THR A 547 6.39 4.15 -23.65
CA THR A 547 7.71 3.62 -24.00
C THR A 547 8.21 2.63 -22.96
N SER A 548 9.04 1.66 -23.37
CA SER A 548 9.67 0.75 -22.41
C SER A 548 10.65 1.52 -21.52
N ALA A 549 10.74 1.13 -20.24
CA ALA A 549 11.68 1.74 -19.30
C ALA A 549 13.16 1.63 -19.74
N ALA A 550 13.48 0.74 -20.68
CA ALA A 550 14.83 0.50 -21.19
C ALA A 550 15.29 1.51 -22.27
N ASN A 551 14.38 2.21 -22.96
CA ASN A 551 14.72 3.09 -24.09
C ASN A 551 15.10 4.52 -23.69
N ASN A 552 15.10 4.85 -22.40
CA ASN A 552 15.39 6.22 -21.93
C ASN A 552 16.89 6.49 -21.69
N SER A 553 17.78 5.61 -22.16
CA SER A 553 19.23 5.67 -21.91
C SER A 553 20.08 6.08 -23.12
N THR A 554 19.50 6.40 -24.28
CA THR A 554 20.29 6.61 -25.52
C THR A 554 20.13 7.96 -26.24
N LEU A 555 19.56 8.99 -25.62
CA LEU A 555 19.54 10.34 -26.23
C LEU A 555 20.05 11.40 -25.24
N GLY A 556 21.33 11.74 -25.37
CA GLY A 556 21.96 12.81 -24.60
C GLY A 556 23.48 12.76 -24.46
N ALA A 557 24.22 12.09 -25.37
CA ALA A 557 25.67 12.23 -25.46
C ALA A 557 25.99 13.15 -26.66
N SER A 558 26.12 14.44 -26.40
CA SER A 558 26.86 15.36 -27.26
C SER A 558 27.88 16.12 -26.43
N SER A 559 29.14 15.95 -26.82
CA SER A 559 30.37 16.49 -26.25
C SER A 559 30.37 18.00 -26.03
N GLY A 560 30.81 18.43 -24.83
CA GLY A 560 31.15 19.81 -24.52
C GLY A 560 31.63 19.96 -23.07
N SER A 561 32.94 20.00 -22.88
CA SER A 561 33.68 20.15 -21.61
C SER A 561 33.14 21.29 -20.72
N GLN A 562 32.98 21.05 -19.41
CA GLN A 562 33.58 21.90 -18.36
C GLN A 562 33.50 21.26 -16.96
N THR A 563 34.58 21.46 -16.23
CA THR A 563 34.99 20.96 -14.92
C THR A 563 34.15 21.51 -13.75
N SER A 564 33.81 20.69 -12.77
CA SER A 564 33.86 21.06 -11.34
C SER A 564 33.56 19.85 -10.42
N SER A 565 34.52 19.56 -9.54
CA SER A 565 34.45 18.53 -8.49
C SER A 565 33.56 19.00 -7.32
N PRO A 566 32.95 18.09 -6.53
CA PRO A 566 32.29 18.46 -5.29
C PRO A 566 33.33 18.59 -4.16
N PHE A 567 33.47 19.80 -3.61
CA PHE A 567 34.20 20.05 -2.37
C PHE A 567 33.35 19.58 -1.17
N CYS A 568 33.85 18.61 -0.41
CA CYS A 568 33.47 18.40 0.98
C CYS A 568 34.23 19.42 1.85
N PHE A 569 33.52 20.32 2.55
CA PHE A 569 34.12 21.12 3.62
C PHE A 569 34.10 20.31 4.92
N THR A 570 35.27 19.85 5.35
CA THR A 570 35.56 19.50 6.75
C THR A 570 36.08 20.75 7.46
N VAL A 571 35.32 21.28 8.42
CA VAL A 571 35.84 22.31 9.34
C VAL A 571 36.64 21.62 10.43
N SER A 572 37.96 21.79 10.39
CA SER A 572 38.89 21.37 11.44
C SER A 572 38.96 22.44 12.53
N VAL A 573 38.70 22.06 13.78
CA VAL A 573 38.93 22.92 14.95
C VAL A 573 40.41 22.87 15.31
N LEU A 574 41.10 24.02 15.22
CA LEU A 574 42.49 24.23 15.64
C LEU A 574 42.59 24.31 17.18
N LEU A 575 43.45 23.48 17.78
CA LEU A 575 44.01 23.73 19.12
C LEU A 575 45.39 24.40 18.96
N PRO A 576 45.74 25.42 19.77
CA PRO A 576 47.06 26.05 19.71
C PRO A 576 48.13 25.20 20.40
N ALA A 577 49.28 25.07 19.74
CA ALA A 577 50.47 24.43 20.28
C ALA A 577 51.21 25.36 21.26
N LEU A 578 51.50 24.88 22.46
CA LEU A 578 52.42 25.50 23.42
C LEU A 578 53.86 25.13 23.02
N TYR A 579 54.68 26.14 22.72
CA TYR A 579 56.12 26.02 22.53
C TYR A 579 56.82 25.99 23.91
N TYR A 580 57.69 25.00 24.12
CA TYR A 580 58.69 24.98 25.19
C TYR A 580 60.07 25.08 24.53
N THR A 581 60.78 26.18 24.76
CA THR A 581 62.23 26.27 24.51
C THR A 581 62.94 26.54 25.82
N SER A 582 63.73 25.56 26.25
CA SER A 582 64.71 25.63 27.32
C SER A 582 65.89 26.51 26.90
N VAL A 583 66.22 27.53 27.70
CA VAL A 583 67.50 28.24 27.67
C VAL A 583 68.27 27.85 28.93
N ASN A 584 69.44 27.25 28.74
CA ASN A 584 70.49 27.16 29.76
C ASN A 584 71.59 28.17 29.41
N ILE A 585 71.73 29.18 30.27
CA ILE A 585 72.92 29.87 30.83
C ILE A 585 72.46 31.24 31.31
#